data_AF-A0A6G8RUE3-F1
#
_entry.id   AF-A0A6G8RUE3-F1
#
_cell.length_a   1.000
_cell.length_b   1.000
_cell.length_c   1.000
_cell.angle_alpha   90.00
_cell.angle_beta   90.00
_cell.angle_gamma   90.00
#
_symmetry.space_group_name_H-M   'P 1'
#
loop_
_entity.id
_entity.type
_entity.pdbx_description
1 polymer ?
#
loop_
_entity_poly.entity_id
_entity_poly.type
_entity_poly.pdbx_seq_one_letter_code
_entity_poly.pdbx_strand_id
1 'polypeptide(L)'
;MQIAKQFFIATVLVSISTFFYYYFYAWNENKLSTYCQKYVSFEILSLSEFLALLTAWISLYFVLKSLTSWKESYMFERAIIGIQKINELNLLADKYYVFVNQLSNQLQRYKENELQGSFYFEEQEFEKNINELEISNHQVELRHWLERDKNIQYYNEFQNLLDQFSTMLSNVESNINNAHLSEPNYGKQYADESDINRRKKSIVQIKAAVEQFNIDKKAFQKSFNKLHKKIN
;
A
#
# COMPACT_ATOMS: atom_id res chain seq x y z
N MET A 1 26.03 9.45 -11.07
CA MET A 1 26.45 10.23 -12.26
C MET A 1 25.85 11.64 -12.31
N GLN A 2 24.59 11.87 -11.88
CA GLN A 2 23.97 13.21 -11.86
C GLN A 2 24.57 14.20 -10.84
N ILE A 3 24.98 13.73 -9.65
CA ILE A 3 25.49 14.60 -8.57
C ILE A 3 26.80 15.28 -8.98
N ALA A 4 27.75 14.53 -9.57
CA ALA A 4 29.02 15.08 -10.03
C ALA A 4 28.83 16.17 -11.11
N LYS A 5 27.89 15.97 -12.04
CA LYS A 5 27.54 16.95 -13.07
C LYS A 5 26.92 18.21 -12.48
N GLN A 6 26.02 18.07 -11.51
CA GLN A 6 25.39 19.19 -10.81
C GLN A 6 26.38 19.96 -9.94
N PHE A 7 27.31 19.26 -9.30
CA PHE A 7 28.39 19.88 -8.52
C PHE A 7 29.31 20.70 -9.42
N PHE A 8 29.71 20.14 -10.58
CA PHE A 8 30.51 20.85 -11.57
C PHE A 8 29.82 22.13 -12.08
N ILE A 9 28.54 22.05 -12.44
CA ILE A 9 27.74 23.20 -12.89
C ILE A 9 27.66 24.26 -11.78
N ALA A 10 27.43 23.85 -10.53
CA ALA A 10 27.39 24.76 -9.39
C ALA A 10 28.74 25.47 -9.20
N THR A 11 29.87 24.76 -9.28
CA THR A 11 31.21 25.35 -9.18
C THR A 11 31.45 26.38 -10.29
N VAL A 12 31.10 26.07 -11.53
CA VAL A 12 31.24 27.01 -12.66
C VAL A 12 30.39 28.25 -12.46
N LEU A 13 29.13 28.10 -12.04
CA LEU A 13 28.23 29.22 -11.75
C LEU A 13 28.75 30.10 -10.60
N VAL A 14 29.33 29.50 -9.56
CA VAL A 14 29.96 30.22 -8.45
C VAL A 14 31.14 31.04 -8.93
N SER A 15 32.04 30.45 -9.71
CA SER A 15 33.20 31.15 -10.26
C SER A 15 32.78 32.32 -11.14
N ILE A 16 31.80 32.13 -12.01
CA ILE A 16 31.26 33.18 -12.88
C ILE A 16 30.60 34.30 -12.04
N SER A 17 29.77 33.95 -11.06
CA SER A 17 29.08 34.93 -10.21
C SER A 17 30.06 35.73 -9.36
N THR A 18 31.11 35.07 -8.84
CA THR A 18 32.20 35.73 -8.09
C THR A 18 32.98 36.69 -8.98
N PHE A 19 33.28 36.30 -10.21
CA PHE A 19 33.96 37.16 -11.18
C PHE A 19 33.12 38.41 -11.47
N PHE A 20 31.84 38.25 -11.82
CA PHE A 20 30.97 39.40 -12.08
C PHE A 20 30.79 40.30 -10.85
N TYR A 21 30.61 39.73 -9.66
CA TYR A 21 30.46 40.51 -8.44
C TYR A 21 31.73 41.29 -8.09
N TYR A 22 32.90 40.69 -8.28
CA TYR A 22 34.18 41.38 -8.07
C TYR A 22 34.33 42.60 -8.98
N TYR A 23 34.05 42.46 -10.28
CA TYR A 23 34.10 43.60 -11.21
C TYR A 23 33.07 44.67 -10.87
N PHE A 24 31.86 44.28 -10.45
CA PHE A 24 30.84 45.20 -9.97
C PHE A 24 31.27 45.97 -8.72
N TYR A 25 31.85 45.28 -7.74
CA TYR A 25 32.39 45.88 -6.51
C TYR A 25 33.52 46.88 -6.84
N ALA A 26 34.50 46.46 -7.65
CA ALA A 26 35.62 47.31 -8.06
C ALA A 26 35.19 48.52 -8.90
N TRP A 27 34.15 48.37 -9.72
CA TRP A 27 33.55 49.48 -10.46
C TRP A 27 32.84 50.47 -9.53
N ASN A 28 32.08 49.97 -8.54
CA ASN A 28 31.41 50.81 -7.56
C ASN A 28 32.37 51.60 -6.68
N GLU A 29 33.44 50.97 -6.17
CA GLU A 29 34.45 51.69 -5.40
C GLU A 29 35.11 52.81 -6.22
N ASN A 30 35.37 52.58 -7.51
CA ASN A 30 36.05 53.57 -8.35
C ASN A 30 35.15 54.68 -8.91
N LYS A 31 33.88 54.39 -9.22
CA LYS A 31 32.96 55.33 -9.91
C LYS A 31 31.90 55.93 -8.98
N LEU A 32 31.46 55.17 -7.99
CA LEU A 32 30.33 55.51 -7.12
C LEU A 32 30.79 56.15 -5.81
N SER A 33 31.99 55.82 -5.29
CA SER A 33 32.57 56.51 -4.13
C SER A 33 32.73 58.02 -4.36
N THR A 34 33.04 58.43 -5.61
CA THR A 34 33.16 59.85 -6.01
C THR A 34 31.80 60.55 -6.04
N TYR A 35 30.71 59.83 -6.24
CA TYR A 35 29.33 60.33 -6.20
C TYR A 35 28.73 60.30 -4.78
N CYS A 36 29.10 59.31 -3.95
CA CYS A 36 28.70 59.18 -2.54
C CYS A 36 29.26 60.28 -1.65
N GLN A 37 30.33 60.98 -2.05
CA GLN A 37 30.75 62.21 -1.34
C GLN A 37 29.70 63.34 -1.41
N LYS A 38 28.71 63.25 -2.31
CA LYS A 38 27.65 64.26 -2.51
C LYS A 38 26.24 63.86 -2.04
N TYR A 39 25.95 62.58 -1.84
CA TYR A 39 24.63 62.06 -1.45
C TYR A 39 24.75 60.86 -0.50
N VAL A 40 23.67 60.46 0.17
CA VAL A 40 23.64 59.32 1.11
C VAL A 40 24.20 58.04 0.48
N SER A 41 25.24 57.48 1.10
CA SER A 41 25.89 56.25 0.68
C SER A 41 25.04 55.03 1.02
N PHE A 42 24.81 54.15 0.04
CA PHE A 42 24.43 52.77 0.32
C PHE A 42 25.72 51.95 0.48
N GLU A 43 25.88 51.32 1.64
CA GLU A 43 26.99 50.41 1.90
C GLU A 43 26.75 49.11 1.11
N ILE A 44 27.66 48.82 0.17
CA ILE A 44 27.58 47.62 -0.65
C ILE A 44 28.37 46.53 0.06
N LEU A 45 27.80 45.32 0.12
CA LEU A 45 28.44 44.15 0.72
C LEU A 45 29.86 43.97 0.15
N SER A 46 30.83 43.85 1.04
CA SER A 46 32.20 43.48 0.70
C SER A 46 32.23 42.14 -0.05
N LEU A 47 33.28 41.90 -0.83
CA LEU A 47 33.45 40.63 -1.55
C LEU A 47 33.38 39.43 -0.60
N SER A 48 33.93 39.56 0.61
CA SER A 48 33.86 38.53 1.65
C SER A 48 32.44 38.25 2.12
N GLU A 49 31.62 39.30 2.33
CA GLU A 49 30.22 39.13 2.76
C GLU A 49 29.36 38.51 1.64
N PHE A 50 29.60 38.90 0.39
CA PHE A 50 28.97 38.28 -0.77
C PHE A 50 29.32 36.79 -0.88
N LEU A 51 30.61 36.43 -0.76
CA LEU A 51 31.04 35.04 -0.79
C LEU A 51 30.48 34.22 0.38
N ALA A 52 30.41 34.82 1.58
CA ALA A 52 29.79 34.18 2.75
C ALA A 52 28.29 33.91 2.52
N LEU A 53 27.56 34.88 1.96
CA LEU A 53 26.15 34.68 1.60
C LEU A 53 26.01 33.60 0.52
N LEU A 54 26.79 33.68 -0.55
CA LEU A 54 26.74 32.72 -1.65
C LEU A 54 26.99 31.28 -1.17
N THR A 55 28.02 31.09 -0.34
CA THR A 55 28.34 29.77 0.25
C THR A 55 27.24 29.27 1.19
N ALA A 56 26.62 30.16 1.98
CA ALA A 56 25.47 29.81 2.81
C ALA A 56 24.27 29.34 1.97
N TRP A 57 23.93 30.06 0.89
CA TRP A 57 22.83 29.69 -0.02
C TRP A 57 23.05 28.33 -0.68
N ILE A 58 24.26 28.07 -1.16
CA ILE A 58 24.62 26.79 -1.79
C ILE A 58 24.56 25.65 -0.78
N SER A 59 25.07 25.87 0.43
CA SER A 59 25.02 24.88 1.50
C SER A 59 23.57 24.54 1.86
N LEU A 60 22.70 25.55 1.99
CA LEU A 60 21.27 25.34 2.24
C LEU A 60 20.61 24.53 1.12
N TYR A 61 20.91 24.84 -0.14
CA TYR A 61 20.40 24.07 -1.28
C TYR A 61 20.80 22.59 -1.20
N PHE A 62 22.06 22.27 -0.88
CA PHE A 62 22.50 20.89 -0.72
C PHE A 62 21.85 20.19 0.47
N VAL A 63 21.64 20.90 1.59
CA VAL A 63 20.92 20.36 2.76
C VAL A 63 19.49 20.01 2.38
N LEU A 64 18.74 20.91 1.73
CA LEU A 64 17.36 20.65 1.30
C LEU A 64 17.27 19.47 0.33
N LYS A 65 18.22 19.39 -0.61
CA LYS A 65 18.28 18.30 -1.56
C LYS A 65 18.62 16.96 -0.91
N SER A 66 19.54 16.96 0.04
CA SER A 66 19.87 15.78 0.84
C SER A 66 18.64 15.30 1.59
N LEU A 67 17.95 16.20 2.32
CA LEU A 67 16.72 15.86 3.04
C LEU A 67 15.64 15.28 2.13
N THR A 68 15.50 15.81 0.91
CA THR A 68 14.55 15.29 -0.08
C THR A 68 14.93 13.87 -0.51
N SER A 69 16.20 13.63 -0.80
CA SER A 69 16.69 12.29 -1.16
C SER A 69 16.52 11.29 -0.02
N TRP A 70 16.78 11.69 1.22
CA TRP A 70 16.55 10.86 2.40
C TRP A 70 15.07 10.50 2.55
N LYS A 71 14.18 11.46 2.32
CA LYS A 71 12.73 11.22 2.33
C LYS A 71 12.33 10.20 1.25
N GLU A 72 12.84 10.35 0.03
CA GLU A 72 12.56 9.41 -1.07
C GLU A 72 13.07 8.00 -0.77
N SER A 73 14.30 7.86 -0.27
CA SER A 73 14.85 6.58 0.16
C SER A 73 14.02 5.93 1.27
N TYR A 74 13.62 6.72 2.27
CA TYR A 74 12.73 6.24 3.33
C TYR A 74 11.39 5.74 2.77
N MET A 75 10.73 6.53 1.91
CA MET A 75 9.45 6.14 1.31
C MET A 75 9.55 4.83 0.52
N PHE A 76 10.68 4.61 -0.17
CA PHE A 76 10.95 3.39 -0.92
C PHE A 76 11.21 2.18 0.00
N GLU A 77 12.03 2.33 1.04
CA GLU A 77 12.27 1.28 2.03
C GLU A 77 10.96 0.82 2.69
N ARG A 78 10.09 1.77 3.04
CA ARG A 78 8.77 1.47 3.60
C ARG A 78 7.89 0.72 2.59
N ALA A 79 7.98 1.03 1.30
CA ALA A 79 7.25 0.30 0.27
C ALA A 79 7.73 -1.15 0.13
N ILE A 80 9.03 -1.42 0.25
CA ILE A 80 9.57 -2.80 0.29
C ILE A 80 8.96 -3.58 1.47
N ILE A 81 8.95 -2.99 2.68
CA ILE A 81 8.34 -3.61 3.85
C ILE A 81 6.84 -3.84 3.63
N GLY A 82 6.14 -2.88 3.02
CA GLY A 82 4.72 -2.99 2.71
C GLY A 82 4.41 -4.17 1.78
N ILE A 83 5.24 -4.40 0.77
CA ILE A 83 5.12 -5.56 -0.12
C ILE A 83 5.25 -6.87 0.65
N GLN A 84 6.22 -6.98 1.56
CA GLN A 84 6.42 -8.20 2.35
C GLN A 84 5.18 -8.50 3.20
N LYS A 85 4.61 -7.47 3.83
CA LYS A 85 3.37 -7.61 4.62
C LYS A 85 2.15 -8.00 3.78
N ILE A 86 1.99 -7.44 2.58
CA ILE A 86 0.90 -7.85 1.68
C ILE A 86 1.12 -9.28 1.16
N ASN A 87 2.37 -9.71 0.98
CA ASN A 87 2.66 -11.08 0.59
C ASN A 87 2.18 -12.09 1.66
N GLU A 88 2.28 -11.75 2.95
CA GLU A 88 1.70 -12.55 4.02
C GLU A 88 0.18 -12.69 3.85
N LEU A 89 -0.53 -11.60 3.54
CA LEU A 89 -1.97 -11.67 3.22
C LEU A 89 -2.28 -12.54 2.01
N ASN A 90 -1.43 -12.51 0.98
CA ASN A 90 -1.60 -13.38 -0.19
C ASN A 90 -1.49 -14.86 0.18
N LEU A 91 -0.55 -15.23 1.06
CA LEU A 91 -0.45 -16.60 1.58
C LEU A 91 -1.67 -16.98 2.43
N LEU A 92 -2.22 -16.05 3.21
CA LEU A 92 -3.45 -16.26 3.95
C LEU A 92 -4.66 -16.46 3.02
N ALA A 93 -4.75 -15.72 1.91
CA ALA A 93 -5.78 -15.92 0.88
C ALA A 93 -5.75 -17.35 0.32
N ASP A 94 -4.55 -17.90 0.09
CA ASP A 94 -4.38 -19.26 -0.40
C ASP A 94 -4.83 -20.30 0.62
N LYS A 95 -4.51 -20.12 1.91
CA LYS A 95 -5.01 -20.99 2.98
C LYS A 95 -6.53 -20.92 3.12
N TYR A 96 -7.09 -19.71 3.09
CA TYR A 96 -8.54 -19.49 3.13
C TYR A 96 -9.23 -20.20 1.97
N TYR A 97 -8.68 -20.09 0.76
CA TYR A 97 -9.20 -20.80 -0.41
C TYR A 97 -9.27 -22.32 -0.20
N VAL A 98 -8.24 -22.90 0.41
CA VAL A 98 -8.20 -24.34 0.70
C VAL A 98 -9.38 -24.74 1.60
N PHE A 99 -9.65 -23.98 2.66
CA PHE A 99 -10.75 -24.28 3.58
C PHE A 99 -12.12 -24.11 2.93
N VAL A 100 -12.34 -23.04 2.18
CA VAL A 100 -13.59 -22.84 1.41
C VAL A 100 -13.82 -23.96 0.39
N ASN A 101 -12.74 -24.37 -0.30
CA ASN A 101 -12.83 -25.45 -1.27
C ASN A 101 -13.04 -26.82 -0.59
N GLN A 102 -12.45 -27.05 0.58
CA GLN A 102 -12.70 -28.26 1.37
C GLN A 102 -14.16 -28.37 1.80
N LEU A 103 -14.74 -27.28 2.33
CA LEU A 103 -16.16 -27.20 2.67
C LEU A 103 -17.03 -27.55 1.45
N SER A 104 -16.81 -26.86 0.33
CA SER A 104 -17.54 -27.13 -0.92
C SER A 104 -17.45 -28.59 -1.38
N ASN A 105 -16.26 -29.20 -1.29
CA ASN A 105 -16.05 -30.59 -1.68
C ASN A 105 -16.69 -31.58 -0.72
N GLN A 106 -16.69 -31.31 0.59
CA GLN A 106 -17.40 -32.13 1.57
C GLN A 106 -18.91 -32.11 1.30
N LEU A 107 -19.47 -30.91 1.10
CA LEU A 107 -20.88 -30.71 0.82
C LEU A 107 -21.35 -31.41 -0.47
N GLN A 108 -20.50 -31.44 -1.51
CA GLN A 108 -20.80 -32.12 -2.78
C GLN A 108 -20.74 -33.66 -2.71
N ARG A 109 -20.13 -34.24 -1.68
CA ARG A 109 -20.04 -35.71 -1.53
C ARG A 109 -21.32 -36.32 -0.95
N TYR A 110 -22.15 -35.51 -0.33
CA TYR A 110 -23.42 -35.96 0.24
C TYR A 110 -24.35 -36.50 -0.84
N LYS A 111 -24.85 -37.71 -0.63
CA LYS A 111 -25.91 -38.29 -1.44
C LYS A 111 -27.25 -37.67 -1.07
N GLU A 112 -28.22 -37.75 -1.97
CA GLU A 112 -29.53 -37.12 -1.79
C GLU A 112 -30.27 -37.59 -0.52
N ASN A 113 -30.15 -38.87 -0.17
CA ASN A 113 -30.70 -39.44 1.07
C ASN A 113 -30.01 -38.94 2.35
N GLU A 114 -28.84 -38.31 2.24
CA GLU A 114 -28.06 -37.76 3.35
C GLU A 114 -28.29 -36.24 3.52
N LEU A 115 -28.99 -35.59 2.58
CA LEU A 115 -29.34 -34.15 2.62
C LEU A 115 -30.49 -33.82 3.59
N GLN A 116 -30.98 -34.81 4.34
CA GLN A 116 -32.08 -34.63 5.29
C GLN A 116 -31.63 -33.97 6.60
N GLY A 117 -30.33 -33.86 6.85
CA GLY A 117 -29.74 -33.27 8.06
C GLY A 117 -29.36 -31.79 7.94
N SER A 118 -28.82 -31.25 9.03
CA SER A 118 -28.09 -29.97 9.04
C SER A 118 -26.61 -30.21 8.73
N PHE A 119 -25.96 -29.27 8.03
CA PHE A 119 -24.51 -29.27 7.84
C PHE A 119 -23.77 -28.54 8.97
N TYR A 120 -24.27 -28.71 10.20
CA TYR A 120 -23.79 -27.97 11.37
C TYR A 120 -22.31 -28.25 11.66
N PHE A 121 -21.89 -29.51 11.57
CA PHE A 121 -20.52 -29.89 11.86
C PHE A 121 -19.53 -29.38 10.80
N GLU A 122 -19.94 -29.40 9.53
CA GLU A 122 -19.14 -28.87 8.42
C GLU A 122 -18.96 -27.35 8.54
N GLU A 123 -20.04 -26.61 8.86
CA GLU A 123 -19.98 -25.17 9.07
C GLU A 123 -19.13 -24.83 10.30
N GLN A 124 -19.29 -25.56 11.40
CA GLN A 124 -18.50 -25.36 12.61
C GLN A 124 -17.00 -25.65 12.39
N GLU A 125 -16.66 -26.72 11.66
CA GLU A 125 -15.28 -27.04 11.31
C GLU A 125 -14.67 -25.94 10.42
N PHE A 126 -15.43 -25.46 9.44
CA PHE A 126 -15.03 -24.35 8.59
C PHE A 126 -14.77 -23.07 9.40
N GLU A 127 -15.71 -22.65 10.24
CA GLU A 127 -15.57 -21.46 11.10
C GLU A 127 -14.34 -21.57 12.00
N LYS A 128 -14.11 -22.74 12.61
CA LYS A 128 -12.92 -22.98 13.44
C LYS A 128 -11.63 -22.80 12.63
N ASN A 129 -11.55 -23.43 11.46
CA ASN A 129 -10.36 -23.35 10.60
C ASN A 129 -10.10 -21.92 10.11
N ILE A 130 -11.14 -21.14 9.80
CA ILE A 130 -11.00 -19.73 9.43
C ILE A 130 -10.54 -18.88 10.62
N ASN A 131 -11.12 -19.09 11.80
CA ASN A 131 -10.75 -18.36 13.00
C ASN A 131 -9.28 -18.59 13.39
N GLU A 132 -8.75 -19.80 13.20
CA GLU A 132 -7.33 -20.12 13.41
C GLU A 132 -6.37 -19.35 12.49
N LEU A 133 -6.84 -18.85 11.34
CA LEU A 133 -6.02 -18.02 10.46
C LEU A 133 -5.87 -16.58 10.96
N GLU A 134 -6.71 -16.13 11.89
CA GLU A 134 -6.71 -14.78 12.46
C GLU A 134 -6.61 -13.67 11.41
N ILE A 135 -7.28 -13.82 10.27
CA ILE A 135 -7.12 -12.91 9.12
C ILE A 135 -7.54 -11.48 9.46
N SER A 136 -8.59 -11.32 10.28
CA SER A 136 -9.05 -10.02 10.75
C SER A 136 -7.94 -9.27 11.52
N ASN A 137 -7.20 -9.97 12.40
CA ASN A 137 -6.08 -9.39 13.13
C ASN A 137 -5.00 -8.90 12.16
N HIS A 138 -4.60 -9.74 11.20
CA HIS A 138 -3.59 -9.38 10.20
C HIS A 138 -4.02 -8.18 9.33
N GLN A 139 -5.29 -8.10 8.95
CA GLN A 139 -5.83 -6.96 8.20
C GLN A 139 -5.79 -5.67 9.02
N VAL A 140 -6.24 -5.72 10.27
CA VAL A 140 -6.28 -4.57 11.17
C VAL A 140 -4.87 -4.08 11.47
N GLU A 141 -3.94 -4.98 11.78
CA GLU A 141 -2.54 -4.64 12.01
C GLU A 141 -1.89 -3.97 10.79
N LEU A 142 -2.13 -4.52 9.58
CA LEU A 142 -1.61 -3.94 8.36
C LEU A 142 -2.23 -2.57 8.06
N ARG A 143 -3.54 -2.42 8.26
CA ARG A 143 -4.23 -1.13 8.11
C ARG A 143 -3.66 -0.08 9.05
N HIS A 144 -3.49 -0.42 10.33
CA HIS A 144 -2.87 0.47 11.31
C HIS A 144 -1.42 0.79 10.97
N TRP A 145 -0.66 -0.17 10.47
CA TRP A 145 0.70 0.07 10.01
C TRP A 145 0.76 1.06 8.83
N LEU A 146 -0.15 0.92 7.86
CA LEU A 146 -0.26 1.86 6.73
C LEU A 146 -0.71 3.25 7.18
N GLU A 147 -1.72 3.35 8.06
CA GLU A 147 -2.24 4.65 8.51
C GLU A 147 -1.27 5.43 9.40
N ARG A 148 -0.41 4.73 10.14
CA ARG A 148 0.56 5.35 11.04
C ARG A 148 1.59 6.19 10.30
N ASP A 149 1.93 5.81 9.08
CA ASP A 149 2.92 6.50 8.27
C ASP A 149 2.49 6.50 6.82
N LYS A 150 1.96 7.64 6.36
CA LYS A 150 1.51 7.83 4.98
C LYS A 150 2.66 8.14 4.02
N ASN A 151 3.90 8.27 4.52
CA ASN A 151 5.09 8.45 3.70
C ASN A 151 5.59 7.11 3.15
N ILE A 152 4.71 6.39 2.46
CA ILE A 152 5.02 5.14 1.78
C ILE A 152 4.87 5.40 0.29
N GLN A 153 5.89 5.04 -0.48
CA GLN A 153 5.77 5.09 -1.93
C GLN A 153 4.65 4.15 -2.39
N TYR A 154 3.75 4.63 -3.25
CA TYR A 154 2.56 3.90 -3.69
C TYR A 154 1.53 3.59 -2.59
N TYR A 155 1.46 4.39 -1.52
CA TYR A 155 0.49 4.22 -0.42
C TYR A 155 -0.95 3.92 -0.88
N ASN A 156 -1.48 4.64 -1.86
CA ASN A 156 -2.83 4.41 -2.39
C ASN A 156 -2.99 3.01 -3.03
N GLU A 157 -1.93 2.49 -3.66
CA GLU A 157 -1.95 1.14 -4.25
C GLU A 157 -1.95 0.06 -3.16
N PHE A 158 -1.25 0.30 -2.04
CA PHE A 158 -1.33 -0.57 -0.85
C PHE A 158 -2.72 -0.57 -0.21
N GLN A 159 -3.33 0.61 -0.04
CA GLN A 159 -4.71 0.72 0.47
C GLN A 159 -5.69 -0.03 -0.42
N ASN A 160 -5.62 0.19 -1.74
CA ASN A 160 -6.47 -0.51 -2.69
C ASN A 160 -6.30 -2.04 -2.64
N LEU A 161 -5.07 -2.54 -2.44
CA LEU A 161 -4.84 -3.99 -2.27
C LEU A 161 -5.48 -4.53 -1.00
N LEU A 162 -5.37 -3.79 0.10
CA LEU A 162 -5.99 -4.18 1.37
C LEU A 162 -7.52 -4.17 1.26
N ASP A 163 -8.10 -3.17 0.62
CA ASP A 163 -9.54 -3.09 0.40
C ASP A 163 -10.05 -4.20 -0.54
N GLN A 164 -9.28 -4.53 -1.59
CA GLN A 164 -9.57 -5.68 -2.46
C GLN A 164 -9.57 -6.99 -1.66
N PHE A 165 -8.57 -7.18 -0.81
CA PHE A 165 -8.45 -8.37 0.04
C PHE A 165 -9.62 -8.48 1.03
N SER A 166 -9.98 -7.38 1.72
CA SER A 166 -11.13 -7.35 2.63
C SER A 166 -12.45 -7.60 1.91
N THR A 167 -12.65 -7.02 0.72
CA THR A 167 -13.87 -7.21 -0.08
C THR A 167 -14.00 -8.67 -0.52
N MET A 168 -12.92 -9.27 -1.00
CA MET A 168 -12.88 -10.67 -1.41
C MET A 168 -13.32 -11.61 -0.28
N LEU A 169 -12.81 -11.40 0.95
CA LEU A 169 -13.16 -12.21 2.12
C LEU A 169 -14.59 -11.98 2.58
N SER A 170 -15.02 -10.72 2.67
CA SER A 170 -16.40 -10.40 3.07
C SER A 170 -17.44 -10.98 2.13
N ASN A 171 -17.16 -10.98 0.82
CA ASN A 171 -18.05 -11.55 -0.19
C ASN A 171 -18.23 -13.06 0.00
N VAL A 172 -17.13 -13.81 0.21
CA VAL A 172 -17.22 -15.26 0.39
C VAL A 172 -17.86 -15.62 1.73
N GLU A 173 -17.53 -14.94 2.82
CA GLU A 173 -18.16 -15.15 4.14
C GLU A 173 -19.66 -14.88 4.10
N SER A 174 -20.07 -13.76 3.49
CA SER A 174 -21.49 -13.43 3.32
C SER A 174 -22.22 -14.51 2.52
N ASN A 175 -21.62 -15.00 1.43
CA ASN A 175 -22.23 -16.05 0.62
C ASN A 175 -22.35 -17.39 1.38
N ILE A 176 -21.37 -17.73 2.22
CA ILE A 176 -21.40 -18.94 3.05
C ILE A 176 -22.47 -18.82 4.13
N ASN A 177 -22.49 -17.71 4.86
CA ASN A 177 -23.48 -17.46 5.93
C ASN A 177 -24.92 -17.44 5.37
N ASN A 178 -25.13 -16.82 4.20
CA ASN A 178 -26.42 -16.79 3.52
C ASN A 178 -26.83 -18.15 2.93
N ALA A 179 -25.96 -19.16 2.91
CA ALA A 179 -26.32 -20.50 2.48
C ALA A 179 -27.02 -21.30 3.60
N HIS A 180 -27.03 -20.78 4.83
CA HIS A 180 -27.79 -21.31 5.97
C HIS A 180 -27.52 -22.81 6.23
N LEU A 181 -26.24 -23.20 6.25
CA LEU A 181 -25.81 -24.60 6.33
C LEU A 181 -26.26 -25.29 7.62
N SER A 182 -26.22 -24.57 8.75
CA SER A 182 -26.62 -25.06 10.08
C SER A 182 -28.11 -24.98 10.41
N GLU A 183 -28.96 -24.39 9.55
CA GLU A 183 -30.38 -24.22 9.90
C GLU A 183 -31.03 -25.57 10.27
N PRO A 184 -31.65 -25.71 11.45
CA PRO A 184 -32.30 -26.96 11.84
C PRO A 184 -33.44 -27.33 10.90
N ASN A 185 -33.60 -28.62 10.61
CA ASN A 185 -34.82 -29.12 10.00
C ASN A 185 -35.92 -29.19 11.07
N TYR A 186 -36.89 -28.27 11.02
CA TYR A 186 -38.08 -28.31 11.88
C TYR A 186 -39.21 -29.20 11.32
N GLY A 187 -38.91 -30.07 10.35
CA GLY A 187 -39.84 -31.06 9.82
C GLY A 187 -39.91 -32.31 10.70
N LYS A 188 -41.05 -32.51 11.38
CA LYS A 188 -41.33 -33.75 12.11
C LYS A 188 -41.28 -34.96 11.15
N GLN A 189 -40.42 -35.93 11.48
CA GLN A 189 -40.40 -37.33 11.03
C GLN A 189 -40.20 -37.68 9.54
N TYR A 190 -40.28 -36.75 8.58
CA TYR A 190 -39.79 -36.97 7.21
C TYR A 190 -39.29 -35.61 6.69
N ALA A 191 -38.04 -35.53 6.24
CA ALA A 191 -37.58 -34.33 5.54
C ALA A 191 -38.39 -34.20 4.24
N ASP A 192 -39.19 -33.13 4.15
CA ASP A 192 -40.03 -32.89 2.99
C ASP A 192 -39.13 -32.60 1.78
N GLU A 193 -39.61 -32.84 0.55
CA GLU A 193 -38.85 -32.63 -0.69
C GLU A 193 -38.33 -31.18 -0.78
N SER A 194 -39.02 -30.23 -0.13
CA SER A 194 -38.61 -28.85 0.04
C SER A 194 -37.27 -28.67 0.79
N ASP A 195 -36.99 -29.49 1.80
CA ASP A 195 -35.76 -29.39 2.59
C ASP A 195 -34.54 -29.88 1.82
N ILE A 196 -34.69 -31.02 1.12
CA ILE A 196 -33.66 -31.55 0.22
C ILE A 196 -33.36 -30.52 -0.88
N ASN A 197 -34.39 -29.91 -1.46
CA ASN A 197 -34.23 -28.86 -2.47
C ASN A 197 -33.56 -27.60 -1.91
N ARG A 198 -33.84 -27.21 -0.66
CA ARG A 198 -33.13 -26.12 0.02
C ARG A 198 -31.65 -26.45 0.19
N ARG A 199 -31.29 -27.66 0.62
CA ARG A 199 -29.89 -28.09 0.74
C ARG A 199 -29.15 -28.13 -0.58
N LYS A 200 -29.79 -28.63 -1.65
CA LYS A 200 -29.23 -28.55 -3.01
C LYS A 200 -28.93 -27.11 -3.41
N LYS A 201 -29.81 -26.16 -3.09
CA LYS A 201 -29.56 -24.73 -3.33
C LYS A 201 -28.37 -24.20 -2.51
N SER A 202 -28.27 -24.54 -1.23
CA SER A 202 -27.12 -24.17 -0.39
C SER A 202 -25.81 -24.69 -0.99
N ILE A 203 -25.76 -25.96 -1.41
CA ILE A 203 -24.55 -26.55 -2.04
C ILE A 203 -24.16 -25.79 -3.31
N VAL A 204 -25.13 -25.46 -4.17
CA VAL A 204 -24.90 -24.67 -5.39
C VAL A 204 -24.38 -23.26 -5.05
N GLN A 205 -24.93 -22.63 -4.02
CA GLN A 205 -24.49 -21.31 -3.56
C GLN A 205 -23.06 -21.34 -3.02
N ILE A 206 -22.70 -22.33 -2.20
CA ILE A 206 -21.32 -22.51 -1.71
C ILE A 206 -20.35 -22.73 -2.88
N LYS A 207 -20.73 -23.56 -3.85
CA LYS A 207 -19.92 -23.78 -5.05
C LYS A 207 -19.68 -22.48 -5.83
N ALA A 208 -20.73 -21.69 -6.04
CA ALA A 208 -20.62 -20.38 -6.68
C ALA A 208 -19.72 -19.42 -5.87
N ALA A 209 -19.80 -19.45 -4.54
CA ALA A 209 -18.93 -18.66 -3.68
C ALA A 209 -17.45 -19.02 -3.84
N VAL A 210 -17.12 -20.31 -3.94
CA VAL A 210 -15.75 -20.78 -4.19
C VAL A 210 -15.22 -20.30 -5.54
N GLU A 211 -16.06 -20.40 -6.58
CA GLU A 211 -15.72 -19.95 -7.93
C GLU A 211 -15.47 -18.43 -7.97
N GLN A 212 -16.36 -17.65 -7.34
CA GLN A 212 -16.20 -16.20 -7.24
C GLN A 212 -14.95 -15.81 -6.45
N PHE A 213 -14.69 -16.47 -5.31
CA PHE A 213 -13.50 -16.21 -4.52
C PHE A 213 -12.21 -16.49 -5.32
N ASN A 214 -12.19 -17.55 -6.14
CA ASN A 214 -11.05 -17.83 -7.02
C ASN A 214 -10.83 -16.73 -8.08
N ILE A 215 -11.91 -16.15 -8.61
CA ILE A 215 -11.83 -15.02 -9.55
C ILE A 215 -11.25 -13.79 -8.85
N ASP A 216 -11.81 -13.44 -7.69
CA ASP A 216 -11.39 -12.27 -6.90
C ASP A 216 -9.94 -12.41 -6.43
N LYS A 217 -9.54 -13.62 -6.00
CA LYS A 217 -8.15 -13.93 -5.62
C LYS A 217 -7.18 -13.73 -6.77
N LYS A 218 -7.53 -14.18 -7.98
CA LYS A 218 -6.69 -13.95 -9.18
C LYS A 218 -6.58 -12.46 -9.51
N ALA A 219 -7.66 -11.69 -9.34
CA ALA A 219 -7.63 -10.25 -9.52
C ALA A 219 -6.71 -9.56 -8.50
N PHE A 220 -6.83 -9.93 -7.21
CA PHE A 220 -5.94 -9.48 -6.14
C PHE A 220 -4.46 -9.81 -6.45
N GLN A 221 -4.16 -11.06 -6.81
CA GLN A 221 -2.80 -11.51 -7.16
C GLN A 221 -2.23 -10.73 -8.36
N LYS A 222 -3.06 -10.41 -9.36
CA LYS A 222 -2.65 -9.59 -10.50
C LYS A 222 -2.30 -8.17 -10.07
N SER A 223 -3.12 -7.55 -9.21
CA SER A 223 -2.85 -6.22 -8.64
C SER A 223 -1.58 -6.23 -7.80
N PHE A 224 -1.39 -7.25 -6.96
CA PHE A 224 -0.20 -7.42 -6.12
C PHE A 224 1.06 -7.55 -6.98
N ASN A 225 1.05 -8.43 -7.98
CA ASN A 225 2.18 -8.62 -8.89
C ASN A 225 2.53 -7.35 -9.67
N LYS A 226 1.53 -6.54 -10.02
CA LYS A 226 1.74 -5.24 -10.67
C LYS A 226 2.48 -4.27 -9.74
N LEU A 227 2.08 -4.18 -8.47
CA LEU A 227 2.75 -3.33 -7.49
C LEU A 227 4.16 -3.85 -7.16
N HIS A 228 4.32 -5.16 -6.99
CA HIS A 228 5.61 -5.79 -6.72
C HIS A 228 6.64 -5.49 -7.82
N LYS A 229 6.23 -5.52 -9.09
CA LYS A 229 7.07 -5.15 -10.24
C LYS A 229 7.39 -3.65 -10.36
N LYS A 230 6.67 -2.77 -9.66
CA LYS A 230 6.99 -1.33 -9.65
C LYS A 230 8.02 -0.99 -8.57
N ILE A 231 8.15 -1.84 -7.57
CA ILE A 231 9.03 -1.65 -6.41
C ILE A 231 10.37 -2.36 -6.63
N ASN A 232 10.37 -3.51 -7.30
CA ASN A 232 11.59 -4.19 -7.79
C ASN A 232 12.02 -3.66 -9.17
#